data_AF-A0A2V5X149-F1
#
_entry.id   AF-A0A2V5X149-F1
#
_cell.length_a   1.000
_cell.length_b   1.000
_cell.length_c   1.000
_cell.angle_alpha   90.00
_cell.angle_beta   90.00
_cell.angle_gamma   90.00
#
_symmetry.space_group_name_H-M   'P 1'
#
loop_
_entity.id
_entity.type
_entity.pdbx_description
1 polymer ?
#
loop_
_entity_poly.entity_id
_entity_poly.type
_entity_poly.pdbx_seq_one_letter_code
_entity_poly.pdbx_strand_id
1 'polypeptide(L)'
;MSSSSQFRPPGPPSLDSDQYAADYNEVKELGAALGSTRTADQTQIALFWADGAGTETPPGHWNSIAQIIAAGQGNTLEENARLFALLNIAMADAAICTWDAKYTFHFWRPVTAIAFAEPTLMWASFIVTPPFPDYVSGHSTFS
;
A
#
# COMPACT_ATOMS: atom_id res chain seq x y z
N MET A 1 -9.83 13.31 -12.66
CA MET A 1 -10.63 12.07 -12.87
C MET A 1 -12.09 12.42 -13.19
N SER A 2 -12.84 11.59 -13.95
CA SER A 2 -14.27 11.80 -14.28
C SER A 2 -15.24 10.80 -13.62
N SER A 3 -14.75 9.68 -13.09
CA SER A 3 -15.49 8.75 -12.22
C SER A 3 -14.52 7.98 -11.32
N SER A 4 -15.00 7.48 -10.17
CA SER A 4 -14.16 6.72 -9.24
C SER A 4 -13.57 5.43 -9.84
N SER A 5 -14.28 4.86 -10.81
CA SER A 5 -13.89 3.63 -11.51
C SER A 5 -13.00 3.86 -12.72
N GLN A 6 -12.67 5.11 -13.07
CA GLN A 6 -11.98 5.44 -14.32
C GLN A 6 -10.67 4.67 -14.49
N PHE A 7 -9.94 4.43 -13.39
CA PHE A 7 -8.66 3.74 -13.36
C PHE A 7 -8.70 2.40 -12.62
N ARG A 8 -9.90 1.82 -12.42
CA ARG A 8 -10.01 0.53 -11.74
C ARG A 8 -9.29 -0.54 -12.56
N PRO A 9 -8.33 -1.30 -11.99
CA PRO A 9 -7.62 -2.35 -12.70
C PRO A 9 -8.54 -3.56 -12.93
N PRO A 10 -8.09 -4.55 -13.74
CA PRO A 10 -8.67 -5.88 -13.70
C PRO A 10 -8.71 -6.44 -12.26
N GLY A 11 -9.61 -7.39 -12.01
CA GLY A 11 -9.71 -8.06 -10.72
C GLY A 11 -8.43 -8.80 -10.32
N PRO A 12 -8.29 -9.14 -9.03
CA PRO A 12 -7.14 -9.90 -8.54
C PRO A 12 -7.06 -11.29 -9.20
N PRO A 13 -5.89 -11.94 -9.18
CA PRO A 13 -5.76 -13.32 -9.64
C PRO A 13 -6.82 -14.24 -9.00
N SER A 14 -7.33 -15.19 -9.79
CA SER A 14 -8.26 -16.19 -9.27
C SER A 14 -7.59 -17.04 -8.19
N LEU A 15 -8.35 -17.44 -7.16
CA LEU A 15 -7.81 -18.20 -6.02
C LEU A 15 -7.29 -19.61 -6.40
N ASP A 16 -7.69 -20.13 -7.55
CA ASP A 16 -7.25 -21.41 -8.12
C ASP A 16 -6.12 -21.25 -9.17
N SER A 17 -5.62 -20.03 -9.38
CA SER A 17 -4.55 -19.77 -10.35
C SER A 17 -3.15 -20.01 -9.77
N ASP A 18 -2.22 -20.41 -10.63
CA ASP A 18 -0.80 -20.54 -10.28
C ASP A 18 -0.21 -19.21 -9.78
N GLN A 19 -0.69 -18.08 -10.31
CA GLN A 19 -0.25 -16.75 -9.86
C GLN A 19 -0.64 -16.50 -8.40
N TYR A 20 -1.90 -16.78 -8.03
CA TYR A 20 -2.33 -16.63 -6.63
C TYR A 20 -1.52 -17.52 -5.69
N ALA A 21 -1.24 -18.76 -6.10
CA ALA A 21 -0.42 -19.67 -5.31
C ALA A 21 1.02 -19.16 -5.13
N ALA A 22 1.60 -18.54 -6.17
CA ALA A 22 2.92 -17.92 -6.09
C ALA A 22 2.92 -16.72 -5.12
N ASP A 23 1.99 -15.79 -5.29
CA ASP A 23 1.86 -14.59 -4.46
C ASP A 23 1.59 -14.94 -2.99
N TYR A 24 0.72 -15.92 -2.74
CA TYR A 24 0.43 -16.42 -1.40
C TYR A 24 1.71 -16.94 -0.71
N ASN A 25 2.52 -17.74 -1.41
CA ASN A 25 3.73 -18.31 -0.84
C ASN A 25 4.80 -17.24 -0.60
N GLU A 26 4.97 -16.30 -1.53
CA GLU A 26 5.87 -15.17 -1.36
C GLU A 26 5.48 -14.34 -0.12
N VAL A 27 4.19 -13.98 0.02
CA VAL A 27 3.73 -13.21 1.19
C VAL A 27 3.80 -14.02 2.47
N LYS A 28 3.55 -15.33 2.44
CA LYS A 28 3.71 -16.17 3.63
C LYS A 28 5.16 -16.17 4.12
N GLU A 29 6.12 -16.29 3.21
CA GLU A 29 7.55 -16.31 3.51
C GLU A 29 8.08 -14.92 3.90
N LEU A 30 7.86 -13.92 3.06
CA LEU A 30 8.39 -12.56 3.22
C LEU A 30 7.50 -11.65 4.05
N GLY A 31 6.27 -12.02 4.41
CA GLY A 31 5.37 -11.20 5.22
C GLY A 31 5.29 -11.62 6.69
N ALA A 32 5.87 -12.76 7.06
CA ALA A 32 5.75 -13.31 8.41
C ALA A 32 6.40 -12.41 9.48
N ALA A 33 5.74 -12.20 10.62
CA ALA A 33 6.28 -11.47 11.76
C ALA A 33 7.49 -12.17 12.38
N LEU A 34 7.48 -13.51 12.38
CA LEU A 34 8.55 -14.37 12.89
C LEU A 34 8.89 -15.43 11.84
N GLY A 35 10.17 -15.83 11.78
CA GLY A 35 10.62 -16.91 10.88
C GLY A 35 10.65 -16.53 9.39
N SER A 36 10.55 -15.23 9.06
CA SER A 36 10.67 -14.76 7.68
C SER A 36 12.09 -14.87 7.15
N THR A 37 12.23 -15.05 5.83
CA THR A 37 13.51 -14.99 5.10
C THR A 37 13.88 -13.58 4.64
N ARG A 38 13.07 -12.55 4.97
CA ARG A 38 13.38 -11.14 4.67
C ARG A 38 14.79 -10.78 5.14
N THR A 39 15.51 -10.05 4.30
CA THR A 39 16.79 -9.43 4.69
C THR A 39 16.56 -8.29 5.67
N ALA A 40 17.64 -7.86 6.33
CA ALA A 40 17.60 -6.68 7.19
C ALA A 40 17.17 -5.42 6.41
N ASP A 41 17.63 -5.27 5.16
CA ASP A 41 17.29 -4.15 4.30
C ASP A 41 15.80 -4.15 3.93
N GLN A 42 15.24 -5.29 3.52
CA GLN A 42 13.80 -5.44 3.27
C GLN A 42 12.96 -5.11 4.51
N THR A 43 13.46 -5.44 5.70
CA THR A 43 12.81 -5.08 6.96
C THR A 43 12.80 -3.57 7.18
N GLN A 44 13.92 -2.88 6.94
CA GLN A 44 13.98 -1.42 7.06
C GLN A 44 13.09 -0.73 6.02
N ILE A 45 13.07 -1.22 4.78
CA ILE A 45 12.20 -0.70 3.72
C ILE A 45 10.72 -0.84 4.13
N ALA A 46 10.32 -2.01 4.64
CA ALA A 46 8.94 -2.22 5.08
C ALA A 46 8.53 -1.30 6.24
N LEU A 47 9.43 -1.05 7.20
CA LEU A 47 9.18 -0.13 8.31
C LEU A 47 9.16 1.33 7.88
N PHE A 48 10.04 1.72 6.96
CA PHE A 48 10.13 3.08 6.44
C PHE A 48 8.81 3.50 5.76
N TRP A 49 8.22 2.60 4.97
CA TRP A 49 6.95 2.83 4.27
C TRP A 49 5.72 2.35 5.04
N ALA A 50 5.83 1.97 6.31
CA ALA A 50 4.71 1.39 7.05
C ALA A 50 3.60 2.39 7.36
N ASP A 51 3.95 3.68 7.53
CA ASP A 51 3.04 4.80 7.81
C ASP A 51 1.97 4.45 8.88
N GLY A 52 2.47 3.89 9.99
CA GLY A 52 1.67 3.28 11.05
C GLY A 52 0.99 4.26 12.02
N ALA A 53 0.44 3.73 13.10
CA ALA A 53 -0.25 4.55 14.10
C ALA A 53 0.69 5.57 14.75
N GLY A 54 0.27 6.84 14.76
CA GLY A 54 1.06 7.94 15.32
C GLY A 54 2.04 8.60 14.35
N THR A 55 2.13 8.13 13.10
CA THR A 55 2.83 8.81 12.02
C THR A 55 1.83 9.45 11.05
N GLU A 56 2.35 10.14 10.03
CA GLU A 56 1.60 10.44 8.82
C GLU A 56 1.17 9.16 8.09
N THR A 57 0.07 9.27 7.33
CA THR A 57 -0.35 8.27 6.34
C THR A 57 0.43 8.49 5.03
N PRO A 58 0.33 7.60 4.02
CA PRO A 58 1.14 7.71 2.80
C PRO A 58 1.07 9.07 2.09
N PRO A 59 -0.10 9.75 2.01
CA PRO A 59 -0.13 11.10 1.46
C PRO A 59 0.70 12.12 2.24
N GLY A 60 0.76 12.00 3.57
CA GLY A 60 1.58 12.86 4.40
C GLY A 60 3.08 12.58 4.21
N HIS A 61 3.47 11.31 4.11
CA HIS A 61 4.85 10.93 3.78
C HIS A 61 5.30 11.52 2.44
N TRP A 62 4.45 11.44 1.40
CA TRP A 62 4.72 12.10 0.12
C TRP A 62 4.79 13.64 0.22
N ASN A 63 4.01 14.27 1.09
CA ASN A 63 4.17 15.70 1.38
C ASN A 63 5.49 16.01 2.09
N SER A 64 5.96 15.15 3.01
CA SER A 64 7.28 15.28 3.65
C SER A 64 8.41 15.18 2.61
N ILE A 65 8.32 14.24 1.67
CA ILE A 65 9.25 14.12 0.54
C ILE A 65 9.22 15.38 -0.33
N ALA A 66 8.02 15.87 -0.68
CA ALA A 66 7.88 17.08 -1.51
C ALA A 66 8.45 18.33 -0.85
N GLN A 67 8.37 18.46 0.48
CA GLN A 67 9.01 19.55 1.23
C GLN A 67 10.54 19.52 1.10
N ILE A 68 11.15 18.33 1.22
CA ILE A 68 12.59 18.16 1.06
C ILE A 68 13.03 18.55 -0.36
N ILE A 69 12.30 18.09 -1.37
CA ILE A 69 12.58 18.40 -2.77
C ILE A 69 12.45 19.90 -3.04
N ALA A 70 11.34 20.51 -2.61
CA ALA A 70 11.08 21.93 -2.76
C ALA A 70 12.19 22.81 -2.16
N ALA A 71 12.63 22.47 -0.94
CA ALA A 71 13.73 23.17 -0.28
C ALA A 71 15.05 22.98 -1.04
N GLY A 72 15.35 21.77 -1.51
CA GLY A 72 16.55 21.47 -2.29
C GLY A 72 16.62 22.18 -3.65
N GLN A 73 15.47 22.47 -4.27
CA GLN A 73 15.38 23.22 -5.52
C GLN A 73 15.38 24.74 -5.32
N GLY A 74 15.19 25.22 -4.08
CA GLY A 74 15.10 26.66 -3.80
C GLY A 74 13.84 27.32 -4.39
N ASN A 75 12.74 26.56 -4.47
CA ASN A 75 11.48 27.02 -5.05
C ASN A 75 10.96 28.31 -4.40
N THR A 76 10.32 29.16 -5.21
CA THR A 76 9.55 30.30 -4.70
C THR A 76 8.25 29.85 -4.00
N LEU A 77 7.56 30.80 -3.35
CA LEU A 77 6.26 30.53 -2.74
C LEU A 77 5.23 30.05 -3.77
N GLU A 78 5.19 30.66 -4.96
CA GLU A 78 4.27 30.32 -6.04
C GLU A 78 4.56 28.93 -6.61
N GLU A 79 5.83 28.57 -6.76
CA GLU A 79 6.25 27.24 -7.21
C GLU A 79 5.87 26.17 -6.20
N ASN A 80 6.06 26.43 -4.90
CA ASN A 80 5.63 25.54 -3.83
C ASN A 80 4.10 25.40 -3.78
N ALA A 81 3.37 26.52 -3.89
CA ALA A 81 1.91 26.49 -3.92
C ALA A 81 1.40 25.60 -5.06
N ARG A 82 2.01 25.71 -6.25
CA ARG A 82 1.68 24.86 -7.40
C ARG A 82 2.05 23.40 -7.17
N LEU A 83 3.26 23.11 -6.65
CA LEU A 83 3.72 21.75 -6.36
C LEU A 83 2.77 21.03 -5.41
N PHE A 84 2.49 21.63 -4.25
CA PHE A 84 1.65 21.00 -3.24
C PHE A 84 0.19 20.89 -3.69
N ALA A 85 -0.33 21.86 -4.45
CA ALA A 85 -1.68 21.76 -5.00
C ALA A 85 -1.80 20.57 -5.97
N LEU A 86 -0.87 20.45 -6.92
CA LEU A 86 -0.90 19.35 -7.90
C LEU A 86 -0.69 17.99 -7.25
N LEU A 87 0.26 17.87 -6.31
CA LEU A 87 0.53 16.64 -5.57
C LEU A 87 -0.72 16.18 -4.80
N ASN A 88 -1.34 17.07 -4.03
CA ASN A 88 -2.48 16.69 -3.19
C ASN A 88 -3.77 16.47 -4.00
N ILE A 89 -3.95 17.14 -5.14
CA ILE A 89 -5.03 16.80 -6.09
C ILE A 89 -4.84 15.39 -6.65
N ALA A 90 -3.61 15.04 -7.07
CA ALA A 90 -3.31 13.70 -7.58
C ALA A 90 -3.50 12.62 -6.51
N MET A 91 -3.03 12.87 -5.28
CA MET A 91 -3.23 11.94 -4.16
C MET A 91 -4.71 11.76 -3.80
N ALA A 92 -5.52 12.82 -3.88
CA ALA A 92 -6.96 12.71 -3.65
C ALA A 92 -7.65 11.82 -4.70
N ASP A 93 -7.35 12.03 -6.00
CA ASP A 93 -7.86 11.18 -7.08
C ASP A 93 -7.37 9.71 -6.92
N ALA A 94 -6.11 9.51 -6.51
CA ALA A 94 -5.54 8.20 -6.23
C ALA A 94 -6.27 7.46 -5.09
N ALA A 95 -6.58 8.16 -3.98
CA ALA A 95 -7.37 7.59 -2.89
C ALA A 95 -8.74 7.11 -3.38
N ILE A 96 -9.44 7.94 -4.16
CA ILE A 96 -10.76 7.61 -4.67
C ILE A 96 -10.72 6.36 -5.54
N CYS A 97 -9.77 6.27 -6.48
CA CYS A 97 -9.61 5.10 -7.34
C CYS A 97 -9.24 3.83 -6.56
N THR A 98 -8.34 3.96 -5.59
CA THR A 98 -7.91 2.82 -4.75
C THR A 98 -9.08 2.25 -3.96
N TRP A 99 -9.84 3.11 -3.28
CA TRP A 99 -10.96 2.66 -2.44
C TRP A 99 -12.11 2.13 -3.28
N ASP A 100 -12.36 2.72 -4.46
CA ASP A 100 -13.28 2.16 -5.44
C ASP A 100 -12.91 0.71 -5.82
N ALA A 101 -11.63 0.44 -6.13
CA ALA A 101 -11.17 -0.92 -6.43
C ALA A 101 -11.30 -1.87 -5.21
N LYS A 102 -10.83 -1.43 -4.03
CA LYS A 102 -10.90 -2.21 -2.78
C LYS A 102 -12.30 -2.70 -2.46
N TYR A 103 -13.28 -1.83 -2.57
CA TYR A 103 -14.68 -2.15 -2.27
C TYR A 103 -15.47 -2.65 -3.48
N THR A 104 -14.88 -2.65 -4.68
CA THR A 104 -15.43 -3.41 -5.81
C THR A 104 -15.05 -4.88 -5.70
N PHE A 105 -13.79 -5.19 -5.38
CA PHE A 105 -13.28 -6.56 -5.39
C PHE A 105 -13.38 -7.27 -4.03
N HIS A 106 -13.41 -6.53 -2.91
CA HIS A 106 -13.52 -7.09 -1.57
C HIS A 106 -12.51 -8.21 -1.27
N PHE A 107 -11.31 -8.13 -1.84
CA PHE A 107 -10.31 -9.18 -1.72
C PHE A 107 -9.75 -9.26 -0.29
N TRP A 108 -9.66 -10.47 0.24
CA TRP A 108 -9.19 -10.74 1.60
C TRP A 108 -7.70 -10.45 1.80
N ARG A 109 -7.32 -10.17 3.05
CA ARG A 109 -5.92 -9.92 3.43
C ARG A 109 -5.14 -11.24 3.57
N PRO A 110 -3.81 -11.22 3.36
CA PRO A 110 -2.97 -12.41 3.53
C PRO A 110 -3.11 -13.07 4.92
N VAL A 111 -3.22 -12.29 5.99
CA VAL A 111 -3.42 -12.84 7.35
C VAL A 111 -4.69 -13.70 7.45
N THR A 112 -5.75 -13.33 6.74
CA THR A 112 -7.00 -14.10 6.69
C THR A 112 -6.86 -15.33 5.81
N ALA A 113 -6.27 -15.18 4.62
CA ALA A 113 -6.06 -16.28 3.68
C ALA A 113 -5.17 -17.39 4.28
N ILE A 114 -4.05 -17.00 4.91
CA ILE A 114 -3.09 -17.94 5.50
C ILE A 114 -3.69 -18.61 6.73
N ALA A 115 -4.40 -17.89 7.60
CA ALA A 115 -5.07 -18.50 8.75
C ALA A 115 -6.18 -19.47 8.33
N PHE A 116 -6.86 -19.21 7.20
CA PHE A 116 -7.87 -20.10 6.65
C PHE A 116 -7.26 -21.38 6.06
N ALA A 117 -6.20 -21.24 5.26
CA ALA A 117 -5.56 -22.38 4.59
C ALA A 117 -4.69 -23.23 5.55
N GLU A 118 -4.02 -22.59 6.51
CA GLU A 118 -3.04 -23.20 7.41
C GLU A 118 -3.32 -22.81 8.88
N PRO A 119 -4.45 -23.25 9.48
CA PRO A 119 -4.90 -22.76 10.78
C PRO A 119 -3.95 -23.07 11.95
N THR A 120 -3.10 -24.09 11.84
CA THR A 120 -2.13 -24.46 12.88
C THR A 120 -0.81 -23.69 12.77
N LEU A 121 -0.57 -22.94 11.69
CA LEU A 121 0.68 -22.22 11.48
C LEU A 121 0.84 -21.03 12.43
N MET A 122 -0.27 -20.52 12.99
CA MET A 122 -0.32 -19.30 13.82
C MET A 122 0.46 -18.13 13.19
N TRP A 123 0.37 -18.01 11.87
CA TRP A 123 1.06 -16.97 11.11
C TRP A 123 0.52 -15.58 11.47
N ALA A 124 1.42 -14.62 11.64
CA ALA A 124 1.09 -13.22 11.85
C ALA A 124 1.85 -12.35 10.85
N SER A 125 1.24 -11.25 10.40
CA SER A 125 1.86 -10.28 9.49
C SER A 125 2.89 -9.44 10.24
N PHE A 126 4.02 -9.16 9.58
CA PHE A 126 5.10 -8.32 10.11
C PHE A 126 4.65 -6.88 10.38
N ILE A 127 3.93 -6.28 9.42
CA ILE A 127 3.23 -5.01 9.61
C ILE A 127 1.78 -5.32 9.98
N VAL A 128 1.25 -4.61 10.98
CA VAL A 128 -0.15 -4.74 11.39
C VAL A 128 -1.05 -4.52 10.20
N THR A 129 -1.91 -5.49 9.90
CA THR A 129 -2.79 -5.43 8.74
C THR A 129 -3.84 -4.31 8.90
N PRO A 130 -3.90 -3.34 7.96
CA PRO A 130 -4.90 -2.27 8.04
C PRO A 130 -6.34 -2.78 7.82
N PRO A 131 -7.35 -2.14 8.46
CA PRO A 131 -8.72 -2.63 8.50
C PRO A 131 -9.54 -2.27 7.24
N PHE A 132 -9.05 -2.66 6.06
CA PHE A 132 -9.71 -2.48 4.77
C PHE A 132 -9.29 -3.58 3.78
N PRO A 133 -10.07 -3.84 2.70
CA PRO A 133 -9.76 -4.89 1.71
C PRO A 133 -8.37 -4.73 1.09
N ASP A 134 -7.80 -5.83 0.62
CA ASP A 134 -6.40 -5.88 0.20
C ASP A 134 -6.15 -5.18 -1.14
N TYR A 135 -6.90 -5.58 -2.17
CA TYR A 135 -6.61 -5.25 -3.56
C TYR A 135 -7.33 -4.00 -4.06
N VAL A 136 -6.67 -2.98 -4.59
CA VAL A 136 -5.21 -2.82 -4.73
C VAL A 136 -4.56 -2.16 -3.51
N SER A 137 -3.23 -2.24 -3.41
CA SER A 137 -2.47 -1.52 -2.38
C SER A 137 -2.67 -0.01 -2.47
N GLY A 138 -3.02 0.63 -1.34
CA GLY A 138 -3.12 2.08 -1.25
C GLY A 138 -1.76 2.77 -1.37
N HIS A 139 -0.73 2.26 -0.67
CA HIS A 139 0.63 2.78 -0.77
C HIS A 139 1.12 2.81 -2.23
N SER A 140 0.86 1.72 -2.97
CA SER A 140 1.26 1.61 -4.37
C SER A 140 0.46 2.51 -5.32
N THR A 141 -0.75 2.94 -4.94
CA THR A 141 -1.55 3.84 -5.78
C THR A 141 -1.25 5.32 -5.48
N PHE A 142 -0.82 5.63 -4.26
CA PHE A 142 -0.34 6.97 -3.90
C PHE A 142 1.06 7.30 -4.43
N SER A 143 1.83 6.28 -4.83
CA SER A 143 3.26 6.35 -5.17
C SER A 143 3.49 6.13 -6.66
#